data_AF-A0A7S0AK75-F1
#
_entry.id   AF-A0A7S0AK75-F1
#
_cell.length_a   1.000
_cell.length_b   1.000
_cell.length_c   1.000
_cell.angle_alpha   90.00
_cell.angle_beta   90.00
_cell.angle_gamma   90.00
#
_symmetry.space_group_name_H-M   'P 1'
#
loop_
_entity.id
_entity.type
_entity.pdbx_description
1 polymer ?
#
loop_
_entity_poly.entity_id
_entity_poly.type
_entity_poly.pdbx_seq_one_letter_code
_entity_poly.pdbx_strand_id
1 'polypeptide(L)'
;EQKERLVRELVSGNLTPAAKSALHIEQVASFGNACGSIACVHSLSNADLSITGPLAHFRETTAHMSTARERGNILVASDIHSLSDKSASDSVAQTVCPDTGDTYLGHHYCSFVSMNAHIVELDGTKASPVDHGPISSDSDLLKEAARVVREEWMQVEPDRIDFSLMALAKTG
;
A
#
# COMPACT_ATOMS: atom_id res chain seq x y z
N GLU A 1 7.03 -24.81 -3.07
CA GLU A 1 7.12 -24.39 -1.64
C GLU A 1 6.54 -23.02 -1.32
N GLN A 2 7.16 -21.87 -1.64
CA GLN A 2 6.62 -20.54 -1.26
C GLN A 2 5.27 -20.21 -1.91
N LYS A 3 5.12 -20.47 -3.21
CA LYS A 3 3.85 -20.29 -3.93
C LYS A 3 2.74 -21.19 -3.40
N GLU A 4 3.08 -22.41 -2.96
CA GLU A 4 2.14 -23.34 -2.34
C GLU A 4 1.78 -22.94 -0.91
N ARG A 5 2.70 -22.33 -0.16
CA ARG A 5 2.43 -21.73 1.14
C ARG A 5 1.48 -20.53 1.01
N LEU A 6 1.73 -19.65 0.05
CA LEU A 6 0.88 -18.49 -0.24
C LEU A 6 -0.54 -18.93 -0.64
N VAL A 7 -0.65 -19.94 -1.51
CA VAL A 7 -1.94 -20.54 -1.90
C VAL A 7 -2.63 -21.20 -0.71
N ARG A 8 -1.91 -21.89 0.18
CA ARG A 8 -2.50 -22.48 1.40
C ARG A 8 -2.95 -21.42 2.41
N GLU A 9 -2.20 -20.34 2.59
CA GLU A 9 -2.57 -19.22 3.46
C GLU A 9 -3.80 -18.48 2.91
N LEU A 10 -3.85 -18.22 1.60
CA LEU A 10 -5.02 -17.70 0.87
C LEU A 10 -6.25 -18.63 0.99
N VAL A 11 -6.07 -19.94 0.91
CA VAL A 11 -7.15 -20.94 1.02
C VAL A 11 -7.61 -21.17 2.47
N SER A 12 -6.74 -20.94 3.45
CA SER A 12 -7.04 -21.18 4.88
C SER A 12 -7.77 -20.02 5.58
N GLY A 13 -7.86 -18.85 4.94
CA GLY A 13 -8.46 -17.64 5.52
C GLY A 13 -7.71 -17.06 6.73
N ASN A 14 -6.57 -17.62 7.11
CA ASN A 14 -5.79 -17.19 8.27
C ASN A 14 -4.54 -16.42 7.84
N LEU A 15 -4.64 -15.09 7.90
CA LEU A 15 -3.49 -14.21 7.73
C LEU A 15 -2.38 -14.51 8.76
N THR A 16 -1.13 -14.36 8.34
CA THR A 16 0.03 -14.47 9.23
C THR A 16 -0.01 -13.40 10.33
N PRO A 17 0.68 -13.57 11.46
CA PRO A 17 0.75 -12.53 12.49
C PRO A 17 1.27 -11.18 11.97
N ALA A 18 2.20 -11.19 11.01
CA ALA A 18 2.70 -9.99 10.36
C ALA A 18 1.64 -9.31 9.46
N ALA A 19 0.93 -10.09 8.64
CA ALA A 19 -0.17 -9.55 7.84
C ALA A 19 -1.32 -9.01 8.71
N LYS A 20 -1.62 -9.65 9.86
CA LYS A 20 -2.66 -9.21 10.80
C LYS A 20 -2.34 -7.92 11.53
N SER A 21 -1.06 -7.62 11.76
CA SER A 21 -0.67 -6.40 12.47
C SER A 21 -0.66 -5.16 11.56
N ALA A 22 -0.72 -5.34 10.24
CA ALA A 22 -0.74 -4.24 9.29
C ALA A 22 -2.13 -3.59 9.20
N LEU A 23 -2.18 -2.26 9.24
CA LEU A 23 -3.34 -1.48 8.86
C LEU A 23 -3.47 -1.52 7.34
N HIS A 24 -4.44 -2.29 6.85
CA HIS A 24 -4.72 -2.49 5.42
C HIS A 24 -6.03 -1.85 4.99
N ILE A 25 -6.06 -1.19 3.85
CA ILE A 25 -7.23 -0.48 3.33
C ILE A 25 -7.55 -1.06 1.96
N GLU A 26 -8.82 -1.40 1.74
CA GLU A 26 -9.29 -1.79 0.42
C GLU A 26 -9.72 -0.55 -0.35
N GLN A 27 -9.29 -0.44 -1.60
CA GLN A 27 -9.74 0.59 -2.52
C GLN A 27 -11.19 0.33 -2.89
N VAL A 28 -12.06 1.28 -2.57
CA VAL A 28 -13.47 1.23 -2.94
C VAL A 28 -13.69 2.02 -4.23
N ALA A 29 -14.60 1.54 -5.09
CA ALA A 29 -14.83 2.12 -6.40
C ALA A 29 -15.21 3.61 -6.36
N SER A 30 -15.89 4.06 -5.30
CA SER A 30 -16.26 5.47 -5.10
C SER A 30 -15.09 6.42 -4.88
N PHE A 31 -13.87 5.91 -4.65
CA PHE A 31 -12.66 6.72 -4.57
C PHE A 31 -11.98 6.92 -5.95
N GLY A 32 -12.40 6.20 -6.99
CA GLY A 32 -11.76 6.27 -8.30
C GLY A 32 -10.27 5.87 -8.27
N ASN A 33 -9.41 6.64 -8.94
CA ASN A 33 -7.98 6.40 -9.10
C ASN A 33 -7.15 6.79 -7.85
N ALA A 34 -7.44 6.16 -6.71
CA ALA A 34 -6.90 6.53 -5.41
C ALA A 34 -5.69 5.71 -4.92
N CYS A 35 -5.14 4.82 -5.76
CA CYS A 35 -4.10 3.88 -5.35
C CYS A 35 -2.86 4.58 -4.75
N GLY A 36 -2.48 5.75 -5.28
CA GLY A 36 -1.38 6.55 -4.74
C GLY A 36 -1.64 7.05 -3.31
N SER A 37 -2.83 7.57 -3.03
CA SER A 37 -3.22 7.99 -1.68
C SER A 37 -3.32 6.81 -0.73
N ILE A 38 -3.88 5.69 -1.17
CA ILE A 38 -3.96 4.46 -0.37
C ILE A 38 -2.56 3.94 -0.03
N ALA A 39 -1.64 3.87 -0.99
CA ALA A 39 -0.26 3.48 -0.75
C ALA A 39 0.48 4.43 0.20
N CYS A 40 0.19 5.74 0.13
CA CYS A 40 0.72 6.73 1.07
C CYS A 40 0.20 6.49 2.50
N VAL A 41 -1.12 6.30 2.66
CA VAL A 41 -1.76 6.00 3.95
C VAL A 41 -1.22 4.68 4.51
N HIS A 42 -1.08 3.64 3.68
CA HIS A 42 -0.47 2.36 4.06
C HIS A 42 0.95 2.56 4.59
N SER A 43 1.79 3.29 3.87
CA SER A 43 3.19 3.50 4.25
C SER A 43 3.31 4.26 5.58
N LEU A 44 2.57 5.35 5.73
CA LEU A 44 2.65 6.22 6.91
C LEU A 44 1.96 5.62 8.14
N SER A 45 0.85 4.90 7.98
CA SER A 45 0.10 4.34 9.13
C SER A 45 0.75 3.10 9.74
N ASN A 46 1.62 2.43 8.98
CA ASN A 46 2.33 1.21 9.41
C ASN A 46 3.80 1.46 9.74
N ALA A 47 4.30 2.67 9.57
CA ALA A 47 5.65 3.04 9.95
C ALA A 47 5.70 3.50 11.41
N ASP A 48 6.87 3.32 12.03
CA ASP A 48 7.14 3.80 13.39
C ASP A 48 7.41 5.31 13.38
N LEU A 49 6.34 6.09 13.22
CA LEU A 49 6.38 7.53 13.15
C LEU A 49 5.15 8.19 13.77
N SER A 50 5.37 9.37 14.34
CA SER A 50 4.31 10.22 14.89
C SER A 50 3.61 10.93 13.73
N ILE A 51 2.45 10.44 13.35
CA ILE A 51 1.56 11.10 12.40
C ILE A 51 0.70 12.16 13.09
N THR A 52 0.35 13.22 12.37
CA THR A 52 -0.56 14.28 12.82
C THR A 52 -1.61 14.59 11.76
N GLY A 53 -2.59 15.44 12.09
CA GLY A 53 -3.59 15.92 11.14
C GLY A 53 -4.60 14.84 10.68
N PRO A 54 -5.17 14.99 9.46
CA PRO A 54 -6.21 14.09 8.96
C PRO A 54 -5.83 12.61 8.98
N LEU A 55 -4.55 12.30 8.73
CA LEU A 55 -4.05 10.93 8.74
C LEU A 55 -4.04 10.32 10.15
N ALA A 56 -3.66 11.10 11.17
CA ALA A 56 -3.74 10.66 12.56
C ALA A 56 -5.18 10.35 12.97
N HIS A 57 -6.10 11.25 12.65
CA HIS A 57 -7.52 11.07 12.92
C HIS A 57 -8.10 9.84 12.22
N PHE A 58 -7.72 9.63 10.95
CA PHE A 58 -8.11 8.43 10.20
C PHE A 58 -7.60 7.15 10.86
N ARG A 59 -6.30 7.09 11.22
CA ARG A 59 -5.70 5.91 11.87
C ARG A 59 -6.40 5.59 13.20
N GLU A 60 -6.64 6.60 14.04
CA GLU A 60 -7.31 6.43 15.33
C GLU A 60 -8.75 5.92 15.15
N THR A 61 -9.49 6.52 14.24
CA THR A 61 -10.90 6.20 13.98
C THR A 61 -11.06 4.80 13.36
N THR A 62 -10.07 4.31 12.63
CA THR A 62 -10.16 3.03 11.92
C THR A 62 -9.44 1.87 12.62
N ALA A 63 -8.70 2.14 13.71
CA ALA A 63 -7.88 1.14 14.40
C ALA A 63 -8.65 -0.08 14.91
N HIS A 64 -9.93 0.08 15.24
CA HIS A 64 -10.80 -0.96 15.78
C HIS A 64 -11.64 -1.67 14.69
N MET A 65 -11.57 -1.21 13.43
CA MET A 65 -12.36 -1.77 12.35
C MET A 65 -11.83 -3.14 11.92
N SER A 66 -12.75 -4.06 11.66
CA SER A 66 -12.40 -5.45 11.39
C SER A 66 -12.04 -5.70 9.92
N THR A 67 -12.57 -4.89 8.99
CA THR A 67 -12.39 -5.12 7.55
C THR A 67 -11.65 -3.97 6.85
N ALA A 68 -10.88 -4.32 5.82
CA ALA A 68 -10.20 -3.35 4.96
C ALA A 68 -11.21 -2.49 4.16
N ARG A 69 -12.36 -3.08 3.80
CA ARG A 69 -13.48 -2.40 3.13
C ARG A 69 -14.07 -1.27 3.96
N GLU A 70 -14.33 -1.50 5.25
CA GLU A 70 -14.84 -0.45 6.16
C GLU A 70 -13.88 0.73 6.22
N ARG A 71 -12.58 0.47 6.34
CA ARG A 71 -11.54 1.50 6.31
C ARG A 71 -11.53 2.26 4.98
N GLY A 72 -11.71 1.57 3.86
CA GLY A 72 -11.84 2.17 2.53
C GLY A 72 -13.02 3.15 2.43
N ASN A 73 -14.18 2.76 2.95
CA ASN A 73 -15.36 3.64 2.99
C ASN A 73 -15.13 4.90 3.85
N ILE A 74 -14.48 4.75 5.00
CA ILE A 74 -14.11 5.90 5.85
C ILE A 74 -13.10 6.81 5.13
N LEU A 75 -12.14 6.22 4.41
CA LEU A 75 -11.11 6.99 3.71
C LEU A 75 -11.73 7.91 2.66
N VAL A 76 -12.69 7.40 1.88
CA VAL A 76 -13.47 8.20 0.90
C VAL A 76 -14.23 9.35 1.53
N ALA A 77 -14.77 9.13 2.74
CA ALA A 77 -15.53 10.13 3.47
C ALA A 77 -14.65 11.13 4.27
N SER A 78 -13.33 10.91 4.28
CA SER A 78 -12.39 11.73 5.05
C SER A 78 -11.81 12.89 4.23
N ASP A 79 -11.23 13.87 4.92
CA ASP A 79 -10.50 14.99 4.29
C ASP A 79 -9.33 14.53 3.41
N ILE A 80 -8.84 13.29 3.59
CA ILE A 80 -7.75 12.72 2.78
C ILE A 80 -8.17 12.62 1.30
N HIS A 81 -9.44 12.37 1.00
CA HIS A 81 -9.94 12.33 -0.38
C HIS A 81 -9.77 13.69 -1.06
N SER A 82 -10.25 14.77 -0.42
CA SER A 82 -10.09 16.12 -0.97
C SER A 82 -8.63 16.57 -1.02
N LEU A 83 -7.77 16.09 -0.12
CA LEU A 83 -6.33 16.33 -0.20
C LEU A 83 -5.70 15.59 -1.38
N SER A 84 -6.16 14.38 -1.68
CA SER A 84 -5.73 13.61 -2.86
C SER A 84 -5.97 14.39 -4.15
N ASP A 85 -7.19 14.89 -4.36
CA ASP A 85 -7.55 15.65 -5.56
C ASP A 85 -6.71 16.93 -5.70
N LYS A 86 -6.48 17.62 -4.59
CA LYS A 86 -5.61 18.81 -4.55
C LYS A 86 -4.17 18.46 -4.90
N SER A 87 -3.63 17.39 -4.33
CA SER A 87 -2.25 16.95 -4.63
C SER A 87 -2.08 16.53 -6.07
N ALA A 88 -3.08 15.87 -6.68
CA ALA A 88 -3.04 15.47 -8.08
C ALA A 88 -3.03 16.67 -9.04
N SER A 89 -3.74 17.75 -8.70
CA SER A 89 -3.88 18.97 -9.51
C SER A 89 -2.94 20.11 -9.10
N ASP A 90 -2.00 19.86 -8.18
CA ASP A 90 -1.10 20.89 -7.67
C ASP A 90 -0.12 21.36 -8.75
N SER A 91 0.07 22.67 -8.84
CA SER A 91 1.05 23.33 -9.72
C SER A 91 2.51 22.90 -9.49
N VAL A 92 2.83 22.30 -8.34
CA VAL A 92 4.17 21.75 -8.08
C VAL A 92 4.44 20.44 -8.84
N ALA A 93 3.40 19.78 -9.34
CA ALA A 93 3.54 18.56 -10.13
C ALA A 93 4.25 18.86 -11.46
N GLN A 94 5.13 17.96 -11.88
CA GLN A 94 5.90 18.10 -13.12
C GLN A 94 5.09 17.72 -14.38
N THR A 95 3.92 17.11 -14.19
CA THR A 95 3.03 16.65 -15.25
C THR A 95 1.61 17.14 -14.99
N VAL A 96 0.84 17.33 -16.06
CA VAL A 96 -0.58 17.69 -15.96
C VAL A 96 -1.38 16.47 -15.49
N CYS A 97 -2.25 16.67 -14.50
CA CYS A 97 -3.21 15.65 -14.08
C CYS A 97 -4.10 15.27 -15.28
N PRO A 98 -4.26 13.97 -15.61
CA PRO A 98 -5.22 13.54 -16.63
C PRO A 98 -6.65 13.97 -16.28
N ASP A 99 -7.50 14.09 -17.31
CA ASP A 99 -8.93 14.33 -17.12
C ASP A 99 -9.58 13.22 -16.28
N THR A 100 -10.58 13.60 -15.49
CA THR A 100 -11.33 12.67 -14.65
C THR A 100 -12.25 11.76 -15.49
N GLY A 101 -12.27 10.46 -15.20
CA GLY A 101 -13.12 9.47 -15.89
C GLY A 101 -12.64 8.02 -15.73
N ASP A 102 -13.35 7.07 -16.36
CA ASP A 102 -13.00 5.62 -16.43
C ASP A 102 -11.81 5.35 -17.39
N THR A 103 -10.84 6.27 -17.45
CA THR A 103 -9.63 6.07 -18.24
C THR A 103 -8.74 5.08 -17.52
N TYR A 104 -8.50 3.92 -18.13
CA TYR A 104 -7.50 2.98 -17.64
C TYR A 104 -6.12 3.65 -17.66
N LEU A 105 -5.57 3.97 -16.49
CA LEU A 105 -4.30 4.68 -16.35
C LEU A 105 -3.07 3.76 -16.48
N GLY A 106 -3.26 2.44 -16.54
CA GLY A 106 -2.19 1.46 -16.79
C GLY A 106 -1.20 1.21 -15.64
N HIS A 107 -1.19 2.07 -14.62
CA HIS A 107 -0.24 2.03 -13.51
C HIS A 107 -0.96 1.90 -12.17
N HIS A 108 -0.28 1.29 -11.21
CA HIS A 108 -0.82 1.04 -9.87
C HIS A 108 0.24 1.27 -8.80
N TYR A 109 -0.19 1.74 -7.64
CA TYR A 109 0.67 1.90 -6.46
C TYR A 109 0.27 0.89 -5.39
N CYS A 110 1.27 0.22 -4.82
CA CYS A 110 1.18 -0.55 -3.59
C CYS A 110 2.28 -0.08 -2.62
N SER A 111 2.22 -0.53 -1.36
CA SER A 111 3.23 -0.20 -0.33
C SER A 111 3.84 -1.48 0.23
N PHE A 112 5.14 -1.46 0.54
CA PHE A 112 5.82 -2.51 1.29
C PHE A 112 6.23 -1.97 2.66
N VAL A 113 5.85 -2.70 3.70
CA VAL A 113 6.08 -2.32 5.10
C VAL A 113 6.73 -3.48 5.88
N SER A 114 7.46 -3.14 6.94
CA SER A 114 8.05 -4.13 7.84
C SER A 114 7.13 -4.35 9.05
N MET A 115 6.50 -5.51 9.14
CA MET A 115 5.64 -5.88 10.26
C MET A 115 6.14 -7.16 10.91
N ASN A 116 6.38 -7.15 12.22
CA ASN A 116 6.90 -8.32 12.96
C ASN A 116 8.12 -8.98 12.29
N ALA A 117 9.07 -8.15 11.81
CA ALA A 117 10.26 -8.57 11.06
C ALA A 117 9.96 -9.32 9.74
N HIS A 118 8.78 -9.13 9.14
CA HIS A 118 8.43 -9.63 7.81
C HIS A 118 8.19 -8.46 6.86
N ILE A 119 8.43 -8.70 5.57
CA ILE A 119 8.00 -7.80 4.50
C ILE A 119 6.55 -8.08 4.13
N VAL A 120 5.70 -7.07 4.25
CA VAL A 120 4.27 -7.16 3.96
C VAL A 120 3.91 -6.16 2.86
N GLU A 121 3.29 -6.66 1.81
CA GLU A 121 2.71 -5.86 0.72
C GLU A 121 1.28 -5.45 1.06
N LEU A 122 0.99 -4.17 0.91
CA LEU A 122 -0.31 -3.53 1.13
C LEU A 122 -0.80 -2.93 -0.18
N ASP A 123 -1.62 -3.69 -0.88
CA ASP A 123 -2.26 -3.34 -2.15
C ASP A 123 -3.77 -3.16 -1.94
N GLY A 124 -4.28 -1.96 -2.20
CA GLY A 124 -5.70 -1.64 -2.02
C GLY A 124 -6.65 -2.45 -2.92
N THR A 125 -6.17 -3.04 -4.00
CA THR A 125 -6.99 -3.93 -4.85
C THR A 125 -7.16 -5.33 -4.26
N LYS A 126 -6.39 -5.67 -3.21
CA LYS A 126 -6.46 -6.95 -2.51
C LYS A 126 -7.29 -6.83 -1.23
N ALA A 127 -8.06 -7.89 -0.94
CA ALA A 127 -8.87 -7.96 0.27
C ALA A 127 -8.02 -8.01 1.57
N SER A 128 -6.76 -8.41 1.47
CA SER A 128 -5.86 -8.56 2.61
C SER A 128 -4.39 -8.29 2.25
N PRO A 129 -3.55 -7.98 3.24
CA PRO A 129 -2.09 -7.91 3.07
C PRO A 129 -1.50 -9.22 2.57
N VAL A 130 -0.36 -9.12 1.88
CA VAL A 130 0.43 -10.28 1.43
C VAL A 130 1.75 -10.30 2.17
N ASP A 131 1.99 -11.36 2.95
CA ASP A 131 3.25 -11.59 3.66
C ASP A 131 4.25 -12.27 2.71
N HIS A 132 5.32 -11.56 2.37
CA HIS A 132 6.39 -12.02 1.47
C HIS A 132 7.53 -12.73 2.22
N GLY A 133 7.35 -12.96 3.53
CA GLY A 133 8.27 -13.71 4.37
C GLY A 133 9.12 -12.82 5.30
N PRO A 134 9.96 -13.46 6.13
CA PRO A 134 10.82 -12.77 7.08
C PRO A 134 11.89 -11.94 6.37
N ILE A 135 12.20 -10.78 6.93
CA ILE A 135 13.38 -9.98 6.59
C ILE A 135 14.57 -10.64 7.29
N SER A 136 15.58 -11.05 6.53
CA SER A 136 16.77 -11.70 7.09
C SER A 136 17.58 -10.72 7.93
N SER A 137 18.36 -11.26 8.90
CA SER A 137 19.15 -10.44 9.83
C SER A 137 20.26 -9.61 9.15
N ASP A 138 20.65 -10.00 7.94
CA ASP A 138 21.65 -9.32 7.09
C ASP A 138 21.02 -8.46 5.98
N SER A 139 19.69 -8.33 5.96
CA SER A 139 18.92 -7.54 5.00
C SER A 139 18.16 -6.41 5.70
N ASP A 140 17.44 -5.63 4.90
CA ASP A 140 16.61 -4.52 5.35
C ASP A 140 15.36 -4.43 4.46
N LEU A 141 14.37 -3.62 4.88
CA LEU A 141 13.11 -3.47 4.16
C LEU A 141 13.32 -3.00 2.72
N LEU A 142 14.32 -2.14 2.47
CA LEU A 142 14.59 -1.61 1.12
C LEU A 142 15.06 -2.72 0.18
N LYS A 143 16.02 -3.53 0.62
CA LYS A 143 16.54 -4.67 -0.14
C LYS A 143 15.47 -5.74 -0.36
N GLU A 144 14.69 -6.06 0.67
CA GLU A 144 13.60 -7.03 0.54
C GLU A 144 12.49 -6.52 -0.38
N ALA A 145 12.11 -5.24 -0.31
CA ALA A 145 11.14 -4.67 -1.25
C ALA A 145 11.66 -4.73 -2.69
N ALA A 146 12.93 -4.39 -2.93
CA ALA A 146 13.54 -4.53 -4.25
C ALA A 146 13.59 -5.99 -4.75
N ARG A 147 13.83 -6.95 -3.84
CA ARG A 147 13.78 -8.39 -4.15
C ARG A 147 12.38 -8.79 -4.61
N VAL A 148 11.35 -8.48 -3.82
CA VAL A 148 9.96 -8.83 -4.13
C VAL A 148 9.51 -8.15 -5.43
N VAL A 149 9.82 -6.86 -5.62
CA VAL A 149 9.49 -6.13 -6.86
C VAL A 149 10.11 -6.81 -8.10
N ARG A 150 11.37 -7.21 -8.00
CA ARG A 150 12.08 -7.90 -9.08
C ARG A 150 11.45 -9.26 -9.39
N GLU A 151 11.18 -10.07 -8.38
CA GLU A 151 10.73 -11.46 -8.53
C GLU A 151 9.26 -11.56 -8.96
N GLU A 152 8.38 -10.74 -8.38
CA GLU A 152 6.94 -10.86 -8.59
C GLU A 152 6.43 -10.05 -9.80
N TRP A 153 7.14 -8.99 -10.23
CA TRP A 153 6.70 -8.14 -11.35
C TRP A 153 7.75 -8.02 -12.47
N MET A 154 8.96 -7.53 -12.19
CA MET A 154 9.91 -7.23 -13.27
C MET A 154 10.38 -8.48 -14.02
N GLN A 155 10.54 -9.62 -13.36
CA GLN A 155 10.89 -10.89 -14.04
C GLN A 155 9.71 -11.47 -14.84
N VAL A 156 8.48 -11.13 -14.48
CA VAL A 156 7.27 -11.56 -15.19
C VAL A 156 7.12 -10.79 -16.51
N GLU A 157 7.45 -9.50 -16.52
CA GLU A 157 7.46 -8.64 -17.71
C GLU A 157 8.85 -8.00 -17.92
N PRO A 158 9.86 -8.76 -18.40
CA PRO A 158 11.27 -8.32 -18.41
C PRO A 158 11.57 -7.13 -19.33
N ASP A 159 10.74 -6.91 -20.34
CA ASP A 159 10.88 -5.79 -21.28
C ASP A 159 10.15 -4.53 -20.81
N ARG A 160 9.41 -4.62 -19.71
CA ARG A 160 8.58 -3.56 -19.18
C ARG A 160 9.39 -2.65 -18.26
N ILE A 161 9.37 -1.34 -18.55
CA ILE A 161 10.26 -0.37 -17.88
C ILE A 161 9.49 0.70 -17.08
N ASP A 162 8.16 0.73 -17.16
CA ASP A 162 7.25 1.66 -16.47
C ASP A 162 7.07 1.29 -14.98
N PHE A 163 8.18 1.07 -14.29
CA PHE A 163 8.24 0.88 -12.84
C PHE A 163 8.88 2.10 -12.16
N SER A 164 8.32 2.50 -11.02
CA SER A 164 8.90 3.51 -10.14
C SER A 164 8.86 3.01 -8.70
N LEU A 165 9.96 3.22 -7.97
CA LEU A 165 10.07 2.88 -6.55
C LEU A 165 10.46 4.14 -5.77
N MET A 166 9.77 4.36 -4.66
CA MET A 166 10.04 5.46 -3.73
C MET A 166 10.21 4.90 -2.32
N ALA A 167 11.18 5.44 -1.57
CA ALA A 167 11.44 5.04 -0.20
C ALA A 167 11.06 6.16 0.76
N LEU A 168 10.25 5.83 1.77
CA LEU A 168 10.02 6.69 2.94
C LEU A 168 11.21 6.54 3.90
N ALA A 169 12.04 7.58 4.02
CA ALA A 169 13.25 7.57 4.84
C ALA A 169 13.24 8.70 5.87
N LYS A 170 14.00 8.53 6.96
CA LYS A 170 14.23 9.61 7.93
C LYS A 170 14.93 10.79 7.24
N THR A 171 14.49 12.00 7.56
CA THR A 171 15.22 13.21 7.19
C THR A 171 16.52 13.25 7.99
N GLY A 172 17.64 13.53 7.31
CA GLY A 172 18.96 13.69 7.94
C GLY A 172 19.07 14.92 8.83
#